data_AF-A0A7X8XKE3-F1
#
_entry.id   AF-A0A7X8XKE3-F1
#
_cell.length_a   1.000
_cell.length_b   1.000
_cell.length_c   1.000
_cell.angle_alpha   90.00
_cell.angle_beta   90.00
_cell.angle_gamma   90.00
#
_symmetry.space_group_name_H-M   'P 1'
#
loop_
_entity.id
_entity.type
_entity.pdbx_description
1 polymer ?
#
loop_
_entity_poly.entity_id
_entity_poly.type
_entity_poly.pdbx_seq_one_letter_code
_entity_poly.pdbx_strand_id
1 'polypeptide(L)'
;WEDIDRQLEAGIPVPIGILHHGPVTAPTGGGHWILVVGRDAKRESVLVHDPAGELDLVAGGYPSYGAGRYVTYSRRNLGARWMAEGPGSGWGILAERP
;
A
#
# COMPACT_ATOMS: atom_id res chain seq x y z
N TRP A 1 -2.77 5.43 8.28
CA TRP A 1 -1.87 6.33 7.50
C TRP A 1 -0.89 7.06 8.39
N GLU A 2 -1.31 7.63 9.52
CA GLU A 2 -0.42 8.36 10.43
C GLU A 2 0.80 7.54 10.87
N ASP A 3 0.63 6.24 11.18
CA ASP A 3 1.76 5.36 11.53
C ASP A 3 2.77 5.22 10.38
N ILE A 4 2.28 5.10 9.15
CA ILE A 4 3.14 5.09 7.95
C ILE A 4 3.87 6.43 7.83
N ASP A 5 3.16 7.55 8.02
CA ASP A 5 3.77 8.88 7.92
C ASP A 5 4.88 9.07 8.96
N ARG A 6 4.68 8.62 10.20
CA ARG A 6 5.69 8.65 11.26
C ARG A 6 6.90 7.78 10.94
N GLN A 7 6.70 6.57 10.44
CA GLN A 7 7.79 5.68 10.02
C GLN A 7 8.60 6.30 8.87
N LEU A 8 7.93 6.84 7.85
CA LEU A 8 8.58 7.49 6.73
C LEU A 8 9.36 8.75 7.16
N GLU A 9 8.83 9.54 8.09
CA GLU A 9 9.53 10.68 8.69
C GLU A 9 10.79 10.25 9.46
N ALA A 10 10.76 9.07 10.08
CA ALA A 10 11.94 8.44 10.69
C ALA A 10 12.88 7.74 9.67
N GLY A 11 12.57 7.82 8.38
CA GLY A 11 13.33 7.16 7.31
C GLY A 11 13.22 5.63 7.33
N ILE A 12 12.10 5.10 7.82
CA ILE A 12 11.83 3.66 7.93
C ILE A 12 10.70 3.29 6.95
N PRO A 13 10.95 2.40 5.97
CA PRO A 13 9.91 1.92 5.07
C PRO A 13 8.98 0.92 5.79
N VAL A 14 7.72 0.85 5.35
CA VAL A 14 6.66 0.10 6.06
C VAL A 14 6.10 -1.00 5.19
N PRO A 15 6.31 -2.29 5.53
CA PRO A 15 5.59 -3.40 4.91
C PRO A 15 4.11 -3.33 5.29
N ILE A 16 3.22 -3.40 4.30
CA ILE A 16 1.76 -3.47 4.52
C ILE A 16 1.14 -4.63 3.74
N GLY A 17 0.09 -5.22 4.31
CA GLY A 17 -0.69 -6.28 3.68
C GLY A 17 -1.93 -5.72 2.99
N ILE A 18 -2.16 -6.08 1.73
CA ILE A 18 -3.27 -5.55 0.92
C ILE A 18 -4.08 -6.64 0.23
N LEU A 19 -5.34 -6.33 -0.08
CA LEU A 19 -6.18 -7.11 -1.00
C LEU A 19 -5.95 -6.68 -2.46
N HIS A 20 -5.47 -7.60 -3.28
CA HIS A 20 -5.01 -7.30 -4.64
C HIS A 20 -5.99 -7.75 -5.75
N HIS A 21 -7.13 -8.33 -5.40
CA HIS A 21 -8.20 -8.66 -6.36
C HIS A 21 -9.43 -7.80 -6.15
N GLY A 22 -10.35 -7.85 -7.11
CA GLY A 22 -11.64 -7.17 -7.06
C GLY A 22 -11.57 -5.66 -7.23
N PRO A 23 -12.73 -5.03 -7.51
CA PRO A 23 -12.83 -3.59 -7.67
C PRO A 23 -12.56 -2.87 -6.34
N VAL A 24 -12.14 -1.60 -6.39
CA VAL A 24 -11.86 -0.78 -5.21
C VAL A 24 -13.05 -0.64 -4.25
N THR A 25 -14.28 -0.82 -4.74
CA THR A 25 -15.50 -0.78 -3.93
C THR A 25 -15.78 -2.08 -3.19
N ALA A 26 -15.15 -3.19 -3.60
CA ALA A 26 -15.23 -4.48 -2.93
C ALA A 26 -13.92 -5.28 -3.14
N PRO A 27 -12.79 -4.85 -2.54
CA PRO A 27 -11.52 -5.55 -2.67
C PRO A 27 -11.58 -6.95 -2.06
N THR A 28 -10.90 -7.92 -2.68
CA THR A 28 -10.88 -9.32 -2.27
C THR A 28 -9.49 -9.94 -2.45
N GLY A 29 -9.33 -11.20 -2.03
CA GLY A 29 -8.13 -12.01 -2.25
C GLY A 29 -7.48 -12.50 -0.96
N GLY A 30 -6.45 -13.34 -1.11
CA GLY A 30 -5.72 -13.95 0.02
C GLY A 30 -4.71 -13.03 0.70
N GLY A 31 -4.59 -11.77 0.27
CA GLY A 31 -3.57 -10.84 0.74
C GLY A 31 -2.32 -10.81 -0.14
N HIS A 32 -1.56 -9.73 -0.04
CA HIS A 32 -0.27 -9.51 -0.72
C HIS A 32 0.55 -8.48 0.06
N TRP A 33 1.85 -8.67 0.18
CA TRP A 33 2.73 -7.74 0.91
C TRP A 33 3.42 -6.78 -0.06
N ILE A 34 3.32 -5.49 0.24
CA ILE A 34 4.00 -4.42 -0.47
C ILE A 34 4.76 -3.55 0.53
N LEU A 35 5.76 -2.81 0.05
CA LEU A 35 6.61 -1.97 0.90
C LEU A 35 6.38 -0.50 0.57
N VAL A 36 5.83 0.27 1.52
CA VAL A 36 5.72 1.72 1.38
C VAL A 36 7.08 2.35 1.70
N VAL A 37 7.61 3.09 0.73
CA VAL A 37 8.97 3.67 0.79
C VAL A 37 8.98 5.19 0.73
N GLY A 38 7.83 5.83 0.52
CA GLY A 38 7.71 7.28 0.46
C GLY A 38 6.28 7.75 0.28
N ARG A 39 6.10 9.07 0.22
CA ARG A 39 4.82 9.74 -0.01
C ARG A 39 5.02 11.07 -0.71
N ASP A 40 3.98 11.54 -1.39
CA ASP A 40 4.00 12.91 -1.89
C ASP A 40 3.87 13.93 -0.74
N ALA A 41 4.19 15.19 -1.07
CA ALA A 41 4.13 16.29 -0.11
C ALA A 41 2.69 16.56 0.40
N LYS A 42 1.69 16.31 -0.46
CA LYS A 42 0.27 16.55 -0.15
C LYS A 42 -0.38 15.43 0.67
N ARG A 43 0.32 14.30 0.88
CA ARG A 43 -0.20 13.09 1.52
C ARG A 43 -1.42 12.52 0.80
N GLU A 44 -1.46 12.62 -0.54
CA GLU A 44 -2.51 12.06 -1.39
C GLU A 44 -2.10 10.70 -1.99
N SER A 45 -0.79 10.47 -2.14
CA SER A 45 -0.23 9.25 -2.69
C SER A 45 0.98 8.73 -1.90
N VAL A 46 1.31 7.47 -2.12
CA VAL A 46 2.48 6.79 -1.57
C VAL A 46 3.31 6.16 -2.67
N LEU A 47 4.62 6.09 -2.45
CA LEU A 47 5.56 5.36 -3.29
C LEU A 47 5.75 3.96 -2.70
N VAL A 48 5.67 2.95 -3.55
CA VAL A 48 5.65 1.55 -3.12
C VAL A 48 6.67 0.72 -3.90
N HIS A 49 7.26 -0.28 -3.24
CA HIS A 49 7.87 -1.42 -3.90
C HIS A 49 6.89 -2.59 -3.82
N ASP A 50 6.41 -3.02 -4.98
CA ASP A 50 5.39 -4.06 -5.11
C ASP A 50 6.00 -5.22 -5.91
N PRO A 51 6.26 -6.38 -5.27
CA PRO A 51 6.98 -7.48 -5.92
C PRO A 51 6.18 -8.14 -7.06
N ALA A 52 4.87 -7.91 -7.14
CA ALA A 52 4.03 -8.48 -8.21
C ALA A 52 3.91 -7.57 -9.43
N GLY A 53 4.05 -6.24 -9.27
CA GLY A 53 3.97 -5.28 -10.35
C GLY A 53 3.24 -4.02 -9.93
N GLU A 54 2.84 -3.22 -10.91
CA GLU A 54 1.90 -2.14 -10.65
C GLU A 54 0.48 -2.72 -10.60
N LEU A 55 -0.14 -2.66 -9.43
CA LEU A 55 -1.51 -3.07 -9.18
C LEU A 55 -2.46 -2.05 -9.78
N ASP A 56 -3.46 -2.50 -10.54
CA ASP A 56 -4.60 -1.66 -10.85
C ASP A 56 -5.41 -1.44 -9.57
N LEU A 57 -5.22 -0.29 -8.92
CA LEU A 57 -5.90 -0.01 -7.66
C LEU A 57 -7.42 0.13 -7.82
N VAL A 58 -7.95 0.33 -9.02
CA VAL A 58 -9.39 0.49 -9.26
C VAL A 58 -10.03 -0.85 -9.58
N ALA A 59 -9.52 -1.58 -10.57
CA ALA A 59 -10.09 -2.85 -11.00
C ALA A 59 -9.58 -4.06 -10.17
N GLY A 60 -8.41 -3.93 -9.56
CA GLY A 60 -7.66 -5.03 -8.97
C GLY A 60 -6.88 -5.82 -10.03
N GLY A 61 -5.96 -6.65 -9.57
CA GLY A 61 -5.08 -7.44 -10.43
C GLY A 61 -3.92 -6.65 -11.02
N TYR A 62 -2.92 -7.39 -11.51
CA TYR A 62 -1.69 -6.85 -12.08
C TYR A 62 -1.75 -6.98 -13.60
N PRO A 63 -1.91 -5.87 -14.37
CA PRO A 63 -1.96 -5.93 -15.83
C PRO A 63 -0.65 -6.43 -16.44
N SER A 64 0.47 -6.15 -15.77
CA SER A 64 1.79 -6.69 -16.10
C SER A 64 2.48 -7.12 -14.82
N TYR A 65 3.05 -8.32 -14.84
CA TYR A 65 3.85 -8.83 -13.73
C TYR A 65 5.28 -8.30 -13.83
N GLY A 66 5.88 -7.94 -12.68
CA GLY A 66 7.26 -7.48 -12.57
C GLY A 66 7.55 -6.89 -11.19
N ALA A 67 8.81 -6.77 -10.76
CA ALA A 67 9.12 -6.13 -9.48
C ALA A 67 8.94 -4.60 -9.60
N GLY A 68 7.72 -4.11 -9.33
CA GLY A 68 7.37 -2.70 -9.38
C GLY A 68 8.19 -1.88 -8.39
N ARG A 69 9.06 -0.99 -8.90
CA ARG A 69 9.93 -0.13 -8.08
C ARG A 69 9.43 1.31 -8.12
N TYR A 70 9.13 1.86 -6.95
CA TYR A 70 8.59 3.22 -6.75
C TYR A 70 7.28 3.47 -7.52
N VAL A 71 6.40 2.47 -7.56
CA VAL A 71 5.06 2.64 -8.13
C VAL A 71 4.28 3.62 -7.24
N THR A 72 3.48 4.48 -7.87
CA THR A 72 2.73 5.53 -7.16
C THR A 72 1.30 5.09 -6.96
N TYR A 73 0.91 4.91 -5.71
CA TYR A 73 -0.44 4.48 -5.34
C TYR A 73 -1.18 5.59 -4.62
N SER A 74 -2.41 5.88 -5.05
CA SER A 74 -3.26 6.84 -4.33
C SER A 74 -3.65 6.28 -2.97
N ARG A 75 -3.58 7.10 -1.91
CA ARG A 75 -4.02 6.68 -0.56
C ARG A 75 -5.49 6.31 -0.53
N ARG A 76 -6.31 6.98 -1.35
CA ARG A 76 -7.74 6.67 -1.45
C ARG A 76 -7.98 5.23 -1.91
N ASN A 77 -7.40 4.83 -3.04
CA ASN A 77 -7.70 3.51 -3.62
C ASN A 77 -6.88 2.41 -2.94
N LEU A 78 -5.62 2.68 -2.57
CA LEU A 78 -4.83 1.74 -1.78
C LEU A 78 -5.45 1.53 -0.39
N GLY A 79 -5.99 2.60 0.21
CA GLY A 79 -6.63 2.56 1.53
C GLY A 79 -7.80 1.59 1.59
N ALA A 80 -8.64 1.53 0.54
CA ALA A 80 -9.73 0.55 0.47
C ALA A 80 -9.23 -0.90 0.45
N ARG A 81 -8.04 -1.13 -0.12
CA ARG A 81 -7.40 -2.46 -0.24
C ARG A 81 -6.61 -2.85 1.00
N TRP A 82 -6.03 -1.88 1.68
CA TRP A 82 -5.22 -2.06 2.88
C TRP A 82 -6.08 -2.16 4.15
N MET A 83 -7.07 -1.28 4.27
CA MET A 83 -7.97 -1.16 5.42
C MET A 83 -9.34 -1.72 5.05
N ALA A 84 -9.37 -2.99 4.65
CA ALA A 84 -10.55 -3.63 4.06
C ALA A 84 -11.77 -3.67 5.00
N GLU A 85 -11.56 -3.64 6.32
CA GLU A 85 -12.62 -3.62 7.34
C GLU A 85 -13.02 -2.20 7.76
N GLY A 86 -12.48 -1.17 7.10
CA GLY A 86 -12.75 0.23 7.38
C GLY A 86 -11.53 0.99 7.94
N PRO A 87 -11.62 2.32 8.09
CA PRO A 87 -10.49 3.16 8.47
C PRO A 87 -9.81 2.70 9.76
N GLY A 88 -8.49 2.49 9.72
CA GLY A 88 -7.69 2.04 10.88
C GLY A 88 -7.50 0.53 10.98
N SER A 89 -8.18 -0.29 10.17
CA SER A 89 -8.04 -1.76 10.16
C SER A 89 -6.80 -2.30 9.42
N GLY A 90 -5.93 -1.41 8.94
CA GLY A 90 -4.84 -1.78 8.05
C GLY A 90 -3.74 -2.61 8.75
N TRP A 91 -3.24 -3.63 8.05
CA TRP A 91 -2.11 -4.44 8.51
C TRP A 91 -0.78 -3.83 8.10
N GLY A 92 0.14 -3.67 9.04
CA GLY A 92 1.49 -3.21 8.75
C GLY A 92 2.49 -3.64 9.81
N ILE A 93 3.77 -3.66 9.44
CA ILE A 93 4.87 -3.92 10.36
C ILE A 93 5.57 -2.59 10.64
N LEU A 94 5.50 -2.14 11.89
CA LEU A 94 6.21 -0.95 12.36
C LEU A 94 7.54 -1.39 12.97
N ALA A 95 8.62 -0.69 12.62
CA ALA A 95 9.93 -0.96 13.20
C ALA A 95 10.40 0.22 14.04
N GLU A 96 11.25 -0.08 15.01
CA GLU A 96 11.93 0.89 15.86
C GLU A 96 13.43 0.76 15.63
N ARG A 97 14.14 1.89 15.69
CA ARG A 97 15.60 1.87 15.65
C ARG A 97 16.11 1.42 17.03
N PRO A 98 17.18 0.61 17.09
CA PRO A 98 17.87 0.32 18.34
C PRO A 98 18.37 1.59 19.05
#